data_AF-A0A8H8MLH8-F1
#
_entry.id   AF-A0A8H8MLH8-F1
#
_cell.length_a   1.000
_cell.length_b   1.000
_cell.length_c   1.000
_cell.angle_alpha   90.00
_cell.angle_beta   90.00
_cell.angle_gamma   90.00
#
_symmetry.space_group_name_H-M   'P 1'
#
loop_
_entity.id
_entity.type
_entity.pdbx_description
1 polymer ?
#
loop_
_entity_poly.entity_id
_entity_poly.type
_entity_poly.pdbx_seq_one_letter_code
_entity_poly.pdbx_strand_id
1 'polypeptide(L)'
;MLFNTIFALAAVASVSAHGWVHTALIGGKKYSGPYPFDNKPGASPIRQITTTSPIKNALDGNMNCGIGSKKASIVAPANPGDKITITWRSTATKNRGK
;
A
#
# COMPACT_ATOMS: atom_id res chain seq x y z
N MET A 1 -5.89 46.76 12.41
CA MET A 1 -4.94 45.65 12.70
C MET A 1 -5.73 44.33 12.81
N LEU A 2 -6.23 43.75 11.72
CA LEU A 2 -7.04 42.51 11.80
C LEU A 2 -7.18 41.79 10.44
N PHE A 3 -6.09 41.65 9.67
CA PHE A 3 -6.14 40.95 8.37
C PHE A 3 -4.95 40.00 8.11
N ASN A 4 -4.24 39.52 9.14
CA ASN A 4 -3.05 38.69 8.95
C ASN A 4 -3.11 37.26 9.54
N THR A 5 -4.24 36.81 10.06
CA THR A 5 -4.34 35.49 10.75
C THR A 5 -5.02 34.37 9.96
N ILE A 6 -5.44 34.59 8.71
CA ILE A 6 -6.22 33.59 7.94
C ILE A 6 -5.34 32.66 7.08
N PHE A 7 -4.08 33.00 6.82
CA PHE A 7 -3.22 32.20 5.93
C PHE A 7 -2.56 30.97 6.58
N ALA A 8 -2.69 30.79 7.91
CA ALA A 8 -2.02 29.71 8.65
C ALA A 8 -2.79 28.38 8.65
N LEU A 9 -4.05 28.33 8.17
CA LEU A 9 -4.89 27.13 8.25
C LEU A 9 -4.91 26.28 6.96
N ALA A 10 -4.28 26.73 5.88
CA ALA A 10 -4.24 26.03 4.60
C ALA A 10 -3.12 24.97 4.49
N ALA A 11 -2.28 24.80 5.53
CA ALA A 11 -1.32 23.71 5.61
C ALA A 11 -1.98 22.38 6.01
N VAL A 12 -3.19 22.09 5.47
CA VAL A 12 -3.87 20.80 5.62
C VAL A 12 -3.10 19.78 4.80
N ALA A 13 -2.03 19.28 5.43
CA ALA A 13 -1.34 18.02 5.21
C ALA A 13 -1.60 17.35 3.84
N SER A 14 -0.79 17.72 2.85
CA SER A 14 -0.58 16.92 1.65
C SER A 14 0.12 15.61 2.04
N VAL A 15 -0.61 14.64 2.59
CA VAL A 15 -0.07 13.31 2.90
C VAL A 15 0.13 12.56 1.58
N SER A 16 1.39 12.38 1.21
CA SER A 16 1.77 11.60 0.03
C SER A 16 1.78 10.12 0.38
N ALA A 17 0.58 9.52 0.44
CA ALA A 17 0.38 8.11 0.80
C ALA A 17 0.78 7.12 -0.31
N HIS A 18 1.96 7.29 -0.91
CA HIS A 18 2.50 6.36 -1.89
C HIS A 18 3.21 5.20 -1.22
N GLY A 19 2.93 3.99 -1.64
CA GLY A 19 3.64 2.80 -1.19
C GLY A 19 3.00 1.53 -1.69
N TRP A 20 3.69 0.42 -1.47
CA TRP A 20 3.16 -0.92 -1.76
C TRP A 20 3.74 -1.95 -0.79
N VAL A 21 3.08 -3.11 -0.70
CA VAL A 21 3.61 -4.26 0.04
C VAL A 21 4.75 -4.86 -0.76
N HIS A 22 5.97 -4.72 -0.26
CA HIS A 22 7.17 -5.22 -0.92
C HIS A 22 7.42 -6.70 -0.62
N THR A 23 7.20 -7.14 0.62
CA THR A 23 7.37 -8.55 1.00
C THR A 23 6.39 -8.97 2.10
N ALA A 24 6.06 -10.26 2.12
CA ALA A 24 5.34 -10.90 3.23
C ALA A 24 6.13 -12.11 3.75
N LEU A 25 6.31 -12.22 5.06
CA LEU A 25 6.83 -13.41 5.73
C LEU A 25 5.64 -14.13 6.38
N ILE A 26 5.34 -15.35 5.94
CA ILE A 26 4.19 -16.15 6.37
C ILE A 26 4.70 -17.56 6.66
N GLY A 27 4.42 -18.09 7.86
CA GLY A 27 4.89 -19.44 8.25
C GLY A 27 6.41 -19.62 8.13
N GLY A 28 7.19 -18.57 8.41
CA GLY A 28 8.65 -18.58 8.26
C GLY A 28 9.18 -18.46 6.82
N LYS A 29 8.31 -18.46 5.80
CA LYS A 29 8.69 -18.30 4.39
C LYS A 29 8.47 -16.87 3.90
N LYS A 30 9.52 -16.28 3.32
CA LYS A 30 9.46 -14.94 2.73
C LYS A 30 8.99 -15.01 1.28
N TYR A 31 8.00 -14.18 0.95
CA TYR A 31 7.45 -14.01 -0.39
C TYR A 31 7.72 -12.58 -0.86
N SER A 32 8.36 -12.46 -2.02
CA SER A 32 8.54 -11.17 -2.70
C SER A 32 7.23 -10.74 -3.35
N GLY A 33 6.83 -9.50 -3.11
CA GLY A 33 5.71 -8.86 -3.79
C GLY A 33 6.11 -8.39 -5.18
N PRO A 34 5.15 -8.35 -6.13
CA PRO A 34 5.40 -7.79 -7.46
C PRO A 34 5.68 -6.29 -7.37
N TYR A 35 6.58 -5.78 -8.20
CA TYR A 35 6.70 -4.34 -8.37
C TYR A 35 5.46 -3.81 -9.12
N PRO A 36 4.84 -2.71 -8.68
CA PRO A 36 3.59 -2.24 -9.26
C PRO A 36 3.64 -1.97 -10.77
N PHE A 37 4.79 -1.51 -11.26
CA PHE A 37 4.94 -1.09 -12.65
C PHE A 37 5.57 -2.15 -13.56
N ASP A 38 5.75 -3.39 -13.05
CA ASP A 38 6.28 -4.49 -13.86
C ASP A 38 5.24 -5.07 -14.81
N ASN A 39 5.65 -5.34 -16.04
CA ASN A 39 4.78 -6.00 -17.03
C ASN A 39 4.71 -7.52 -16.87
N LYS A 40 5.68 -8.12 -16.17
CA LYS A 40 5.79 -9.58 -15.95
C LYS A 40 6.16 -9.85 -14.49
N PRO A 41 5.18 -9.74 -13.56
CA PRO A 41 5.45 -10.01 -12.15
C PRO A 41 5.87 -11.47 -11.93
N GLY A 42 6.82 -11.69 -11.03
CA GLY A 42 7.15 -13.03 -10.55
C GLY A 42 6.02 -13.65 -9.72
N ALA A 43 6.13 -14.95 -9.44
CA ALA A 43 5.13 -15.66 -8.66
C ALA A 43 5.04 -15.11 -7.22
N SER A 44 3.84 -14.75 -6.77
CA SER A 44 3.63 -14.11 -5.46
C SER A 44 2.21 -14.35 -4.92
N PRO A 45 2.05 -14.47 -3.59
CA PRO A 45 0.73 -14.43 -2.94
C PRO A 45 0.20 -13.00 -2.81
N ILE A 46 1.03 -11.98 -3.08
CA ILE A 46 0.65 -10.58 -3.04
C ILE A 46 0.11 -10.20 -4.43
N ARG A 47 -1.08 -9.59 -4.47
CA ARG A 47 -1.70 -9.13 -5.71
C ARG A 47 -0.95 -7.93 -6.29
N GLN A 48 -0.63 -7.97 -7.58
CA GLN A 48 -0.01 -6.84 -8.26
C GLN A 48 -1.03 -5.72 -8.46
N ILE A 49 -0.68 -4.49 -8.07
CA ILE A 49 -1.39 -3.25 -8.38
C ILE A 49 -0.66 -2.52 -9.51
N THR A 50 -1.32 -1.59 -10.21
CA THR A 50 -0.70 -0.84 -11.32
C THR A 50 -0.20 0.55 -10.95
N THR A 51 -0.50 1.01 -9.74
CA THR A 51 -0.06 2.31 -9.22
C THR A 51 0.11 2.29 -7.71
N THR A 52 0.95 3.17 -7.19
CA THR A 52 1.12 3.41 -5.75
C THR A 52 0.29 4.59 -5.25
N SER A 53 -0.47 5.26 -6.13
CA SER A 53 -1.34 6.38 -5.76
C SER A 53 -2.43 5.92 -4.78
N PRO A 54 -2.78 6.75 -3.78
CA PRO A 54 -3.82 6.41 -2.83
C PRO A 54 -5.20 6.39 -3.50
N ILE A 55 -6.05 5.48 -3.04
CA ILE A 55 -7.48 5.50 -3.32
C ILE A 55 -8.12 6.54 -2.39
N LYS A 56 -8.82 7.52 -2.98
CA LYS A 56 -9.32 8.70 -2.25
C LYS A 56 -10.77 8.57 -1.78
N ASN A 57 -11.49 7.55 -2.24
CA ASN A 57 -12.89 7.31 -1.91
C ASN A 57 -13.04 5.92 -1.28
N ALA A 58 -13.59 5.86 -0.07
CA ALA A 58 -13.78 4.62 0.67
C ALA A 58 -14.81 3.66 0.02
N LEU A 59 -15.67 4.18 -0.86
CA LEU A 59 -16.66 3.37 -1.60
C LEU A 59 -16.14 2.89 -2.96
N ASP A 60 -14.90 3.23 -3.32
CA ASP A 60 -14.28 2.77 -4.56
C ASP A 60 -14.03 1.25 -4.49
N GLY A 61 -14.47 0.49 -5.50
CA GLY A 61 -14.29 -0.96 -5.55
C GLY A 61 -12.83 -1.41 -5.50
N ASN A 62 -11.88 -0.53 -5.85
CA ASN A 62 -10.45 -0.77 -5.73
C ASN A 62 -9.97 -0.80 -4.27
N MET A 63 -10.77 -0.33 -3.29
CA MET A 63 -10.40 -0.33 -1.86
C MET A 63 -10.07 -1.73 -1.32
N ASN A 64 -10.60 -2.78 -1.95
CA ASN A 64 -10.38 -4.15 -1.50
C ASN A 64 -8.95 -4.66 -1.73
N CYS A 65 -8.37 -4.37 -2.90
CA CYS A 65 -7.10 -5.00 -3.32
C CYS A 65 -6.14 -4.04 -4.06
N GLY A 66 -6.45 -2.75 -4.12
CA GLY A 66 -5.67 -1.74 -4.84
C GLY A 66 -6.09 -1.56 -6.30
N ILE A 67 -5.66 -0.44 -6.88
CA ILE A 67 -5.99 -0.06 -8.26
C ILE A 67 -5.31 -1.01 -9.24
N GLY A 68 -6.09 -1.57 -10.18
CA GLY A 68 -5.60 -2.48 -11.21
C GLY A 68 -5.14 -3.84 -10.66
N SER A 69 -5.63 -4.22 -9.47
CA SER A 69 -5.24 -5.46 -8.80
C SER A 69 -5.47 -6.69 -9.67
N LYS A 70 -4.43 -7.52 -9.83
CA LYS A 70 -4.53 -8.82 -10.50
C LYS A 70 -4.58 -9.95 -9.48
N LYS A 71 -5.25 -11.07 -9.83
CA LYS A 71 -5.22 -12.28 -9.00
C LYS A 71 -3.77 -12.68 -8.73
N ALA A 72 -3.49 -13.02 -7.47
CA ALA A 72 -2.18 -13.56 -7.07
C ALA A 72 -1.96 -14.90 -7.78
N SER A 73 -0.71 -15.19 -8.12
CA SER A 73 -0.37 -16.40 -8.88
C SER A 73 -0.25 -17.65 -7.99
N ILE A 74 -0.11 -17.46 -6.67
CA ILE A 74 -0.02 -18.55 -5.69
C ILE A 74 -0.81 -18.21 -4.42
N VAL A 75 -1.11 -19.23 -3.62
CA VAL A 75 -1.65 -19.09 -2.27
C VAL A 75 -0.56 -19.52 -1.29
N ALA A 76 -0.23 -18.66 -0.32
CA ALA A 76 0.76 -18.98 0.70
C ALA A 76 0.12 -19.84 1.80
N PRO A 77 0.67 -21.02 2.13
CA PRO A 77 0.23 -21.79 3.29
C PRO A 77 0.55 -21.02 4.58
N ALA A 78 -0.36 -21.11 5.55
CA ALA A 78 -0.21 -20.57 6.89
C ALA A 78 -0.95 -21.48 7.87
N ASN A 79 -0.36 -21.73 9.03
CA ASN A 79 -1.04 -22.41 10.13
C ASN A 79 -1.81 -21.40 10.99
N PRO A 80 -2.90 -21.81 11.65
CA PRO A 80 -3.52 -20.99 12.69
C PRO A 80 -2.50 -20.57 13.75
N GLY A 81 -2.43 -19.27 14.03
CA GLY A 81 -1.47 -18.69 14.99
C GLY A 81 -0.13 -18.26 14.38
N ASP A 82 0.13 -18.54 13.11
CA ASP A 82 1.35 -18.06 12.44
C ASP A 82 1.44 -16.52 12.44
N LYS A 83 2.63 -16.00 12.73
CA LYS A 83 2.91 -14.58 12.58
C LYS A 83 3.10 -14.23 11.10
N ILE A 84 2.31 -13.27 10.62
CA ILE A 84 2.49 -12.66 9.31
C ILE A 84 3.24 -11.33 9.49
N THR A 85 4.37 -11.17 8.82
CA THR A 85 5.11 -9.89 8.78
C THR A 85 5.02 -9.30 7.38
N ILE A 86 4.48 -8.08 7.28
CA ILE A 86 4.33 -7.35 6.02
C ILE A 86 5.34 -6.20 6.02
N THR A 87 6.17 -6.14 4.99
CA THR A 87 7.13 -5.04 4.79
C THR A 87 6.64 -4.16 3.66
N TRP A 88 6.47 -2.88 3.97
CA TRP A 88 6.12 -1.86 3.00
C TRP A 88 7.36 -1.22 2.39
N ARG A 89 7.23 -0.78 1.14
CA ARG A 89 8.20 0.14 0.51
C ARG A 89 7.46 1.40 0.09
N SER A 90 8.06 2.54 0.39
CA SER A 90 7.49 3.87 0.14
C SER A 90 8.61 4.85 -0.17
N THR A 91 8.32 5.86 -0.98
CA THR A 91 9.19 7.02 -1.22
C THR A 91 8.85 8.20 -0.32
N ALA A 92 7.77 8.10 0.48
CA ALA A 92 7.30 9.18 1.33
C ALA A 92 7.76 8.98 2.78
N THR A 93 8.27 10.05 3.39
CA THR A 93 8.84 10.03 4.74
C THR A 93 7.80 10.26 5.85
N LYS A 94 6.57 10.70 5.52
CA LYS A 94 5.50 10.96 6.49
C LYS A 94 4.09 10.67 5.94
N ASN A 95 3.60 9.47 6.22
CA ASN A 95 2.19 9.09 6.05
C ASN A 95 1.61 8.74 7.41
N ARG A 96 0.89 9.68 8.03
CA ARG A 96 0.27 9.46 9.34
C ARG A 96 -1.14 8.93 9.13
N GLY A 97 -1.42 7.72 9.61
CA GLY A 97 -2.78 7.30 9.91
C GLY A 97 -3.30 8.14 11.07
N LYS A 98 -4.54 8.62 10.98
CA LYS A 98 -5.26 9.20 12.11
C LYS A 98 -6.06 8.13 12.81
#